data_AF-A0A1B6BXK0-F1
#
_entry.id   AF-A0A1B6BXK0-F1
#
_cell.length_a   1.000
_cell.length_b   1.000
_cell.length_c   1.000
_cell.angle_alpha   90.00
_cell.angle_beta   90.00
_cell.angle_gamma   90.00
#
_symmetry.space_group_name_H-M   'P 1'
#
loop_
_entity.id
_entity.type
_entity.pdbx_description
1 polymer ?
#
loop_
_entity_poly.entity_id
_entity_poly.type
_entity_poly.pdbx_seq_one_letter_code
_entity_poly.pdbx_strand_id
1 'polypeptide(L)'
;YFITIDDPNEQPGSEIDNNYWVSGRTEEEAREKAASRFKVPSSKIQLRQDADVLDTWFSSGLFPFSIFGWPDETEELKAFYPGNLLETGHDIIFFWVARMVFFGQRLLKKLPFKEIFLHPIVRDAHGRKMSKSLGNVIDPMDVIQGISLEQLHLQLLDSNLDPKEIEKAKTGQKQDYPNGIPECGTDALRFALCAYMTQGRNINLDINRVQGYRFFCNKIWNALKFSMTYLSNIVNSSDSVSFHKNALYVSILTKCKRLCNNNSSNVQIVLNNYLADFSYFDGYVISEADHVVYEEIVKNGDSGNGNKYPHLFRWVQHMQVCRQGGGGTCRGNFSLLGNESPMDLWILSRLSTAVDACNKAFGNYELSVATTACYNLWLYDLCDVYLESLKPVFASGDNEAISAAKHTLYRVLDCGLRLLSPFMPFITEELYQRLPHPASIPRAASICVAPYPEQEVYCFKDESIEKEVEFVQKIVHSIRSARSDYNLPNKTKTDAYVKCMDENLKKTIVKFKCSITTLSNCNTLELNDAPPTGCVALTISDKCQVHLFLKGIIDPEKEYGKLEKKRESLITACTACERVLSSADSAQKLPQEILEGYHQKYVQTKGELDHLVEAMEGLKKME
;
A
#
# COMPACT_ATOMS: atom_id res chain seq x y z
N TYR A 1 34.96 -26.86 28.21
CA TYR A 1 35.97 -27.88 28.49
C TYR A 1 35.59 -28.63 29.76
N PHE A 2 35.62 -29.95 29.72
CA PHE A 2 35.60 -30.82 30.88
C PHE A 2 36.99 -30.84 31.52
N ILE A 3 37.04 -30.75 32.84
CA ILE A 3 38.25 -30.66 33.66
C ILE A 3 38.61 -32.04 34.19
N THR A 4 39.85 -32.47 33.96
CA THR A 4 40.45 -33.62 34.65
C THR A 4 41.66 -33.13 35.45
N ILE A 5 41.77 -33.56 36.70
CA ILE A 5 42.83 -33.13 37.61
C ILE A 5 43.81 -34.29 37.79
N ASP A 6 45.07 -34.06 37.43
CA ASP A 6 46.17 -35.00 37.66
C ASP A 6 46.76 -34.77 39.06
N ASP A 7 45.94 -35.03 40.09
CA ASP A 7 46.34 -35.01 41.50
C ASP A 7 45.75 -36.23 42.24
N PRO A 8 46.59 -37.11 42.84
CA PRO A 8 46.12 -38.26 43.60
C PRO A 8 45.21 -37.93 44.79
N ASN A 9 45.24 -36.68 45.28
CA ASN A 9 44.42 -36.24 46.41
C ASN A 9 43.04 -35.70 46.00
N GLU A 10 42.77 -35.53 44.71
CA GLU A 10 41.49 -35.04 44.17
C GLU A 10 40.66 -36.20 43.60
N GLN A 11 39.35 -36.18 43.82
CA GLN A 11 38.47 -37.22 43.27
C GLN A 11 38.29 -37.04 41.75
N PRO A 12 38.22 -38.14 40.97
CA PRO A 12 37.90 -38.08 39.56
C PRO A 12 36.56 -37.35 39.34
N GLY A 13 36.59 -36.32 38.51
CA GLY A 13 35.40 -35.54 38.17
C GLY A 13 34.36 -36.35 37.43
N SER A 14 33.11 -35.89 37.51
CA SER A 14 31.98 -36.49 36.80
C SER A 14 31.44 -35.54 35.74
N GLU A 15 31.15 -36.05 34.54
CA GLU A 15 30.62 -35.23 33.43
C GLU A 15 29.23 -34.66 33.73
N ILE A 16 28.47 -35.27 34.65
CA ILE A 16 27.18 -34.74 35.12
C ILE A 16 27.30 -33.63 36.17
N ASP A 17 28.51 -33.40 36.72
CA ASP A 17 28.75 -32.33 37.67
C ASP A 17 29.27 -31.07 36.97
N ASN A 18 28.43 -30.03 36.97
CA ASN A 18 28.73 -28.72 36.38
C ASN A 18 30.00 -28.07 36.95
N ASN A 19 30.46 -28.46 38.14
CA ASN A 19 31.70 -27.94 38.73
C ASN A 19 32.95 -28.33 37.94
N TYR A 20 32.91 -29.45 37.20
CA TYR A 20 34.01 -29.93 36.37
C TYR A 20 33.95 -29.39 34.93
N TRP A 21 33.05 -28.44 34.64
CA TRP A 21 32.99 -27.77 33.35
C TRP A 21 33.45 -26.30 33.47
N VAL A 22 34.30 -25.88 32.52
CA VAL A 22 34.80 -24.50 32.42
C VAL A 22 34.77 -23.99 30.98
N SER A 23 34.51 -22.70 30.83
CA SER A 23 34.60 -21.97 29.57
C SER A 23 35.69 -20.91 29.60
N GLY A 24 36.32 -20.66 28.45
CA GLY A 24 37.33 -19.64 28.23
C GLY A 24 37.38 -19.26 26.75
N ARG A 25 37.84 -18.05 26.44
CA ARG A 25 38.07 -17.59 25.05
C ARG A 25 39.26 -18.31 24.42
N THR A 26 40.23 -18.71 25.25
CA THR A 26 41.33 -19.62 24.87
C THR A 26 41.39 -20.81 25.82
N GLU A 27 42.15 -21.84 25.43
CA GLU A 27 42.37 -23.01 26.28
C GLU A 27 43.17 -22.64 27.55
N GLU A 28 44.13 -21.73 27.45
CA GLU A 28 44.91 -21.23 28.58
C GLU A 28 44.02 -20.53 29.61
N GLU A 29 43.12 -19.64 29.16
CA GLU A 29 42.18 -18.96 30.05
C GLU A 29 41.26 -19.97 30.76
N ALA A 30 40.79 -20.99 30.04
CA ALA A 30 39.99 -22.06 30.64
C ALA A 30 40.79 -22.86 31.68
N ARG A 31 42.08 -23.10 31.41
CA ARG A 31 42.99 -23.86 32.29
C ARG A 31 43.29 -23.10 33.58
N GLU A 32 43.54 -21.80 33.48
CA GLU A 32 43.77 -20.93 34.65
C GLU A 32 42.53 -20.82 35.54
N LYS A 33 41.34 -20.70 34.93
CA LYS A 33 40.06 -20.71 35.66
C LYS A 33 39.83 -22.03 36.40
N ALA A 34 40.11 -23.16 35.74
CA ALA A 34 40.01 -24.49 36.36
C ALA A 34 41.00 -24.66 37.51
N ALA A 35 42.27 -24.29 37.31
CA ALA A 35 43.32 -24.34 38.32
C ALA A 35 42.94 -23.54 39.58
N SER A 36 42.41 -22.33 39.38
CA SER A 36 41.94 -21.46 40.46
C SER A 36 40.74 -22.05 41.20
N ARG A 37 39.80 -22.67 40.49
CA ARG A 37 38.60 -23.30 41.06
C ARG A 37 38.95 -24.46 42.00
N PHE A 38 39.85 -25.33 41.57
CA PHE A 38 40.26 -26.53 42.32
C PHE A 38 41.52 -26.31 43.19
N LYS A 39 42.07 -25.09 43.20
CA LYS A 39 43.25 -24.70 44.00
C LYS A 39 44.48 -25.59 43.74
N VAL A 40 44.66 -26.02 42.50
CA VAL A 40 45.82 -26.81 42.04
C VAL A 40 46.64 -26.03 41.01
N PRO A 41 47.94 -26.32 40.84
CA PRO A 41 48.73 -25.74 39.75
C PRO A 41 48.11 -26.01 38.37
N SER A 42 48.21 -25.06 37.44
CA SER A 42 47.68 -25.20 36.07
C SER A 42 48.29 -26.38 35.31
N SER A 43 49.50 -26.81 35.67
CA SER A 43 50.15 -28.00 35.13
C SER A 43 49.45 -29.32 35.47
N LYS A 44 48.62 -29.34 36.53
CA LYS A 44 47.81 -30.50 36.92
C LYS A 44 46.43 -30.53 36.28
N ILE A 45 46.07 -29.52 35.48
CA ILE A 45 44.77 -29.45 34.81
C ILE A 45 44.90 -29.97 33.38
N GLN A 46 44.11 -30.99 33.07
CA GLN A 46 43.84 -31.41 31.70
C GLN A 46 42.42 -30.97 31.29
N LEU A 47 42.29 -30.53 30.04
CA LEU A 47 41.04 -30.03 29.48
C LEU A 47 40.63 -30.88 28.28
N ARG A 48 39.35 -31.27 28.23
CA ARG A 48 38.73 -31.90 27.06
C ARG A 48 37.61 -31.02 26.55
N GLN A 49 37.63 -30.65 25.28
CA GLN A 49 36.54 -29.85 24.71
C GLN A 49 35.24 -30.65 24.71
N ASP A 50 34.12 -29.96 24.94
CA ASP A 50 32.80 -30.57 24.78
C ASP A 50 32.56 -30.91 23.31
N ALA A 51 32.02 -32.09 23.04
CA ALA A 51 31.67 -32.52 21.68
C ALA A 51 30.28 -32.02 21.27
N ASP A 52 29.48 -31.55 22.22
CA ASP A 52 28.14 -31.03 21.97
C ASP A 52 28.16 -29.72 21.17
N VAL A 53 27.03 -29.47 20.51
CA VAL A 53 26.75 -28.24 19.77
C VAL A 53 25.63 -27.47 20.44
N LEU A 54 25.57 -26.16 20.17
CA LEU A 54 24.48 -25.32 20.69
C LEU A 54 23.21 -25.52 19.85
N ASP A 55 22.07 -25.44 20.52
CA ASP A 55 20.75 -25.30 19.90
C ASP A 55 20.75 -24.13 18.91
N THR A 56 20.22 -24.32 17.69
CA THR A 56 20.10 -23.25 16.69
C THR A 56 19.38 -22.03 17.26
N TRP A 57 18.38 -22.23 18.12
CA TRP A 57 17.65 -21.14 18.77
C TRP A 57 18.49 -20.37 19.81
N PHE A 58 19.58 -20.96 20.31
CA PHE A 58 20.57 -20.22 21.09
C PHE A 58 21.26 -19.16 20.23
N SER A 59 21.78 -19.55 19.06
CA SER A 59 22.39 -18.58 18.14
C SER A 59 21.39 -17.55 17.62
N SER A 60 20.20 -17.96 17.17
CA SER A 60 19.19 -17.04 16.65
C SER A 60 18.67 -16.06 17.69
N GLY A 61 18.67 -16.44 18.98
CA GLY A 61 18.31 -15.54 20.06
C GLY A 61 19.30 -14.38 20.27
N LEU A 62 20.55 -14.50 19.79
CA LEU A 62 21.56 -13.43 19.90
C LEU A 62 21.45 -12.39 18.77
N PHE A 63 20.62 -12.67 17.75
CA PHE A 63 20.50 -11.88 16.53
C PHE A 63 20.37 -10.36 16.72
N PRO A 64 19.56 -9.83 17.66
CA PRO A 64 19.33 -8.38 17.76
C PRO A 64 20.57 -7.53 18.07
N PHE A 65 21.64 -8.14 18.57
CA PHE A 65 22.86 -7.44 18.97
C PHE A 65 24.14 -8.09 18.41
N SER A 66 24.13 -9.40 18.12
CA SER A 66 25.30 -10.06 17.54
C SER A 66 25.65 -9.54 16.14
N ILE A 67 24.64 -9.14 15.35
CA ILE A 67 24.85 -8.57 14.00
C ILE A 67 25.55 -7.22 14.04
N PHE A 68 25.52 -6.53 15.18
CA PHE A 68 26.21 -5.26 15.39
C PHE A 68 27.59 -5.44 16.01
N GLY A 69 28.12 -6.66 16.09
CA GLY A 69 29.47 -6.92 16.59
C GLY A 69 29.56 -7.19 18.10
N TRP A 70 28.43 -7.41 18.79
CA TRP A 70 28.46 -7.97 20.15
C TRP A 70 29.20 -9.32 20.14
N PRO A 71 30.11 -9.60 21.10
CA PRO A 71 30.23 -9.00 22.43
C PRO A 71 31.06 -7.71 22.53
N ASP A 72 31.59 -7.18 21.43
CA ASP A 72 32.37 -5.95 21.44
C ASP A 72 31.45 -4.71 21.51
N GLU A 73 31.96 -3.62 22.10
CA GLU A 73 31.22 -2.36 22.27
C GLU A 73 31.34 -1.45 21.02
N THR A 74 30.83 -1.93 19.90
CA THR A 74 30.88 -1.22 18.63
C THR A 74 29.99 0.03 18.61
N GLU A 75 30.27 0.96 17.70
CA GLU A 75 29.42 2.14 17.49
C GLU A 75 28.08 1.77 16.87
N GLU A 76 28.04 0.73 16.03
CA GLU A 76 26.81 0.18 15.46
C GLU A 76 25.89 -0.38 16.54
N LEU A 77 26.43 -1.11 17.52
CA LEU A 77 25.64 -1.63 18.63
C LEU A 77 25.04 -0.50 19.46
N LYS A 78 25.79 0.59 19.69
CA LYS A 78 25.28 1.77 20.39
C LYS A 78 24.20 2.50 19.58
N ALA A 79 24.38 2.60 18.26
CA ALA A 79 23.50 3.35 17.38
C ALA A 79 22.17 2.63 17.09
N PHE A 80 22.19 1.30 16.95
CA PHE A 80 21.07 0.53 16.39
C PHE A 80 20.43 -0.45 17.37
N TYR A 81 20.98 -0.65 18.57
CA TYR A 81 20.37 -1.44 19.63
C TYR A 81 19.86 -0.56 20.79
N PRO A 82 18.59 -0.69 21.21
CA PRO A 82 17.60 -1.66 20.76
C PRO A 82 16.90 -1.27 19.45
N GLY A 83 16.45 -2.27 18.68
CA GLY A 83 15.73 -2.04 17.42
C GLY A 83 14.34 -1.41 17.62
N ASN A 84 13.82 -0.73 16.61
CA ASN A 84 12.48 -0.12 16.70
C ASN A 84 11.37 -1.17 16.57
N LEU A 85 11.44 -2.04 15.56
CA LEU A 85 10.39 -3.00 15.22
C LEU A 85 10.99 -4.37 14.89
N LEU A 86 10.46 -5.44 15.48
CA LEU A 86 10.67 -6.81 15.01
C LEU A 86 9.42 -7.30 14.27
N GLU A 87 9.55 -7.60 12.98
CA GLU A 87 8.51 -8.26 12.20
C GLU A 87 8.77 -9.77 12.13
N THR A 88 7.75 -10.57 12.43
CA THR A 88 7.86 -12.05 12.33
C THR A 88 6.49 -12.74 12.37
N GLY A 89 6.46 -14.03 12.01
CA GLY A 89 5.29 -14.87 12.11
C GLY A 89 4.96 -15.22 13.56
N HIS A 90 3.68 -15.35 13.88
CA HIS A 90 3.25 -15.67 15.24
C HIS A 90 3.62 -17.11 15.69
N ASP A 91 4.05 -17.97 14.78
CA ASP A 91 4.40 -19.36 15.02
C ASP A 91 5.76 -19.53 15.72
N ILE A 92 6.66 -18.55 15.65
CA ILE A 92 8.00 -18.61 16.27
C ILE A 92 8.19 -17.65 17.45
N ILE A 93 7.11 -17.14 18.04
CA ILE A 93 7.16 -16.23 19.21
C ILE A 93 7.94 -16.85 20.38
N PHE A 94 7.61 -18.08 20.77
CA PHE A 94 8.26 -18.73 21.91
C PHE A 94 9.68 -19.22 21.59
N PHE A 95 9.91 -19.68 20.36
CA PHE A 95 11.20 -20.22 19.96
C PHE A 95 12.25 -19.14 19.70
N TRP A 96 11.83 -17.99 19.15
CA TRP A 96 12.75 -16.93 18.74
C TRP A 96 12.58 -15.64 19.53
N VAL A 97 11.39 -15.04 19.50
CA VAL A 97 11.13 -13.71 20.10
C VAL A 97 11.41 -13.73 21.60
N ALA A 98 10.89 -14.72 22.32
CA ALA A 98 11.11 -14.86 23.76
C ALA A 98 12.60 -15.03 24.09
N ARG A 99 13.36 -15.79 23.29
CA ARG A 99 14.80 -15.97 23.51
C ARG A 99 15.59 -14.69 23.28
N MET A 100 15.25 -13.93 22.25
CA MET A 100 15.83 -12.61 22.02
C MET A 100 15.60 -11.68 23.22
N VAL A 101 14.39 -11.69 23.79
CA VAL A 101 14.07 -10.92 24.99
C VAL A 101 14.91 -11.39 26.19
N PHE A 102 14.95 -12.69 26.45
CA PHE A 102 15.73 -13.24 27.56
C PHE A 102 17.22 -12.90 27.45
N PHE A 103 17.81 -13.06 26.26
CA PHE A 103 19.22 -12.78 26.07
C PHE A 103 19.53 -11.28 26.10
N GLY A 104 18.72 -10.44 25.46
CA GLY A 104 18.87 -8.98 25.55
C GLY A 104 18.81 -8.48 26.99
N GLN A 105 17.84 -8.97 27.78
CA GLN A 105 17.72 -8.65 29.20
C GLN A 105 18.87 -9.22 30.04
N ARG A 106 19.32 -10.45 29.76
CA ARG A 106 20.36 -11.09 30.56
C ARG A 106 21.75 -10.50 30.31
N LEU A 107 22.08 -10.28 29.05
CA LEU A 107 23.41 -9.94 28.55
C LEU A 107 23.61 -8.42 28.42
N LEU A 108 22.62 -7.68 27.92
CA LEU A 108 22.71 -6.22 27.69
C LEU A 108 21.84 -5.39 28.64
N LYS A 109 21.04 -6.02 29.51
CA LYS A 109 20.14 -5.34 30.47
C LYS A 109 19.10 -4.42 29.82
N LYS A 110 18.77 -4.68 28.55
CA LYS A 110 17.79 -3.92 27.76
C LYS A 110 16.87 -4.87 27.01
N LEU A 111 15.65 -4.45 26.71
CA LEU A 111 14.81 -5.15 25.73
C LEU A 111 15.44 -5.01 24.34
N PRO A 112 15.38 -6.05 23.49
CA PRO A 112 16.02 -6.03 22.16
C PRO A 112 15.30 -5.17 21.11
N PHE A 113 14.02 -4.91 21.29
CA PHE A 113 13.19 -4.11 20.39
C PHE A 113 12.10 -3.35 21.16
N LYS A 114 11.60 -2.26 20.59
CA LYS A 114 10.51 -1.45 21.17
C LYS A 114 9.13 -2.06 20.86
N GLU A 115 8.92 -2.54 19.64
CA GLU A 115 7.65 -3.09 19.16
C GLU A 115 7.85 -4.44 18.44
N ILE A 116 6.81 -5.28 18.46
CA ILE A 116 6.75 -6.53 17.70
C ILE A 116 5.52 -6.48 16.79
N PHE A 117 5.72 -6.65 15.49
CA PHE A 117 4.65 -6.82 14.52
C PHE A 117 4.54 -8.29 14.11
N LEU A 118 3.40 -8.90 14.41
CA LEU A 118 3.15 -10.31 14.13
C LEU A 118 2.32 -10.46 12.87
N HIS A 119 2.96 -10.84 11.77
CA HIS A 119 2.28 -10.97 10.49
C HIS A 119 1.49 -12.30 10.39
N PRO A 120 0.47 -12.35 9.51
CA PRO A 120 -0.30 -13.56 9.26
C PRO A 120 0.54 -14.66 8.60
N ILE A 121 0.14 -15.92 8.74
CA ILE A 121 0.80 -17.06 8.08
C ILE A 121 0.09 -17.36 6.76
N VAL A 122 0.86 -17.45 5.67
CA VAL A 122 0.32 -17.76 4.34
C VAL A 122 -0.07 -19.24 4.25
N ARG A 123 -1.23 -19.49 3.67
CA ARG A 123 -1.87 -20.77 3.45
C ARG A 123 -2.23 -20.91 1.98
N ASP A 124 -2.52 -22.14 1.56
CA ASP A 124 -3.07 -22.34 0.23
C ASP A 124 -4.47 -21.73 0.11
N ALA A 125 -5.00 -21.67 -1.12
CA ALA A 125 -6.30 -21.08 -1.41
C ALA A 125 -7.46 -21.74 -0.61
N HIS A 126 -7.27 -22.98 -0.16
CA HIS A 126 -8.24 -23.77 0.61
C HIS A 126 -8.03 -23.66 2.13
N GLY A 127 -7.10 -22.81 2.59
CA GLY A 127 -6.83 -22.59 4.01
C GLY A 127 -5.99 -23.69 4.69
N ARG A 128 -5.36 -24.58 3.93
CA ARG A 128 -4.42 -25.58 4.48
C ARG A 128 -3.05 -24.94 4.66
N LYS A 129 -2.32 -25.40 5.68
CA LYS A 129 -0.93 -24.99 5.89
C LYS A 129 -0.11 -25.39 4.65
N MET A 130 0.62 -24.44 4.06
CA MET A 130 1.59 -24.78 3.01
C MET A 130 2.75 -25.54 3.63
N SER A 131 3.04 -26.72 3.10
CA SER A 131 4.15 -27.54 3.59
C SER A 131 4.67 -28.49 2.52
N LYS A 132 5.98 -28.73 2.52
CA LYS A 132 6.62 -29.64 1.56
C LYS A 132 6.02 -31.05 1.62
N SER A 133 5.58 -31.49 2.79
CA SER A 133 4.95 -32.80 3.02
C SER A 133 3.53 -32.94 2.45
N LEU A 134 2.85 -31.84 2.11
CA LEU A 134 1.51 -31.85 1.51
C LEU A 134 1.54 -31.56 -0.01
N GLY A 135 2.70 -31.24 -0.57
CA GLY A 135 2.85 -30.89 -1.99
C GLY A 135 2.07 -29.63 -2.42
N ASN A 136 1.60 -28.82 -1.46
CA ASN A 136 0.80 -27.61 -1.70
C ASN A 136 1.61 -26.31 -1.52
N VAL A 137 2.94 -26.40 -1.52
CA VAL A 137 3.80 -25.22 -1.49
C VAL A 137 3.77 -24.57 -2.87
N ILE A 138 3.56 -23.26 -2.89
CA ILE A 138 3.70 -22.45 -4.09
C ILE A 138 5.02 -21.69 -3.95
N ASP A 139 5.94 -21.91 -4.88
CA ASP A 139 7.17 -21.13 -4.92
C ASP A 139 6.84 -19.69 -5.35
N PRO A 140 7.28 -18.65 -4.62
CA PRO A 140 7.09 -17.27 -5.07
C PRO A 140 7.66 -17.02 -6.47
N MET A 141 8.73 -17.72 -6.87
CA MET A 141 9.31 -17.60 -8.21
C MET A 141 8.37 -18.09 -9.30
N ASP A 142 7.61 -19.15 -9.03
CA ASP A 142 6.60 -19.68 -9.94
C ASP A 142 5.45 -18.69 -10.15
N VAL A 143 5.11 -17.90 -9.13
CA VAL A 143 4.12 -16.81 -9.23
C VAL A 143 4.70 -15.62 -10.00
N ILE A 144 5.97 -15.29 -9.77
CA ILE A 144 6.64 -14.15 -10.41
C ILE A 144 6.84 -14.40 -11.91
N GLN A 145 7.37 -15.57 -12.29
CA GLN A 145 7.80 -15.90 -13.65
C GLN A 145 6.74 -16.69 -14.43
N GLY A 146 5.75 -17.25 -13.74
CA GLY A 146 4.83 -18.24 -14.30
C GLY A 146 5.49 -19.61 -14.43
N ILE A 147 4.66 -20.65 -14.40
CA ILE A 147 5.10 -22.04 -14.56
C ILE A 147 3.98 -22.86 -15.19
N SER A 148 4.32 -23.74 -16.12
CA SER A 148 3.34 -24.64 -16.74
C SER A 148 2.88 -25.72 -15.76
N LEU A 149 1.68 -26.26 -15.97
CA LEU A 149 1.17 -27.38 -15.17
C LEU A 149 2.10 -28.61 -15.22
N GLU A 150 2.73 -28.87 -16.37
CA GLU A 150 3.68 -29.96 -16.53
C GLU A 150 4.91 -29.78 -15.63
N GLN A 151 5.48 -28.57 -15.59
CA GLN A 151 6.62 -28.26 -14.73
C GLN A 151 6.27 -28.29 -13.24
N LEU A 152 5.07 -27.82 -12.86
CA LEU A 152 4.55 -27.96 -11.48
C LEU A 152 4.48 -29.43 -11.06
N HIS A 153 4.00 -30.31 -11.96
CA HIS A 153 3.98 -31.74 -11.70
C HIS A 153 5.39 -32.34 -11.59
N LEU A 154 6.35 -31.87 -12.40
CA LEU A 154 7.74 -32.33 -12.33
C LEU A 154 8.40 -31.95 -11.00
N GLN A 155 8.14 -30.75 -10.47
CA GLN A 155 8.64 -30.34 -9.14
C GLN A 155 8.14 -31.26 -8.02
N LEU A 156 6.93 -31.81 -8.13
CA LEU A 156 6.44 -32.80 -7.16
C LEU A 156 7.21 -34.11 -7.21
N LEU A 157 7.73 -34.50 -8.38
CA LEU A 157 8.50 -35.74 -8.55
C LEU A 157 9.93 -35.64 -8.00
N ASP A 158 10.48 -34.43 -7.93
CA ASP A 158 11.80 -34.14 -7.34
C ASP A 158 11.74 -34.00 -5.79
N SER A 159 10.58 -34.29 -5.20
CA SER A 159 10.35 -34.15 -3.76
C SER A 159 10.29 -35.52 -3.05
N ASN A 160 10.57 -35.53 -1.75
CA ASN A 160 10.47 -36.72 -0.90
C ASN A 160 9.02 -37.03 -0.46
N LEU A 161 8.03 -36.80 -1.33
CA LEU A 161 6.61 -37.01 -1.03
C LEU A 161 6.21 -38.48 -1.15
N ASP A 162 5.23 -38.89 -0.33
CA ASP A 162 4.57 -40.19 -0.51
C ASP A 162 3.84 -40.21 -1.87
N PRO A 163 3.91 -41.31 -2.64
CA PRO A 163 3.22 -41.42 -3.93
C PRO A 163 1.73 -41.06 -3.90
N LYS A 164 1.02 -41.31 -2.79
CA LYS A 164 -0.39 -40.93 -2.64
C LYS A 164 -0.59 -39.42 -2.54
N GLU A 165 0.30 -38.73 -1.84
CA GLU A 165 0.25 -37.27 -1.72
C GLU A 165 0.66 -36.60 -3.03
N ILE A 166 1.55 -37.20 -3.83
CA ILE A 166 1.86 -36.72 -5.18
C ILE A 166 0.61 -36.71 -6.07
N GLU A 167 -0.14 -37.81 -6.13
CA GLU A 167 -1.34 -37.88 -6.98
C GLU A 167 -2.44 -36.92 -6.51
N LYS A 168 -2.59 -36.75 -5.19
CA LYS A 168 -3.49 -35.76 -4.60
C LYS A 168 -3.06 -34.33 -4.92
N ALA A 169 -1.77 -34.02 -4.82
CA ALA A 169 -1.21 -32.71 -5.14
C ALA A 169 -1.37 -32.37 -6.63
N LYS A 170 -1.09 -33.32 -7.54
CA LYS A 170 -1.34 -33.16 -8.99
C LYS A 170 -2.81 -32.86 -9.29
N THR A 171 -3.72 -33.59 -8.64
CA THR A 171 -5.16 -33.37 -8.83
C THR A 171 -5.57 -31.98 -8.36
N GLY A 172 -5.07 -31.54 -7.20
CA GLY A 172 -5.30 -30.19 -6.68
C GLY A 172 -4.72 -29.10 -7.58
N GLN A 173 -3.44 -29.22 -7.98
CA GLN A 173 -2.78 -28.28 -8.90
C GLN A 173 -3.51 -28.18 -10.24
N LYS A 174 -4.00 -29.29 -10.79
CA LYS A 174 -4.78 -29.28 -12.04
C LYS A 174 -6.14 -28.59 -11.88
N GLN A 175 -6.76 -28.69 -10.70
CA GLN A 175 -8.03 -28.02 -10.41
C GLN A 175 -7.82 -26.51 -10.21
N ASP A 176 -6.82 -26.13 -9.42
CA ASP A 176 -6.55 -24.74 -9.07
C ASP A 176 -5.87 -23.99 -10.22
N TYR A 177 -4.99 -24.67 -10.97
CA TYR A 177 -4.13 -24.12 -12.02
C TYR A 177 -4.18 -25.00 -13.30
N PRO A 178 -5.34 -25.10 -13.98
CA PRO A 178 -5.51 -26.01 -15.12
C PRO A 178 -4.54 -25.75 -16.29
N ASN A 179 -4.05 -24.51 -16.41
CA ASN A 179 -3.08 -24.11 -17.44
C ASN A 179 -1.69 -23.79 -16.84
N GLY A 180 -1.45 -24.13 -15.57
CA GLY A 180 -0.30 -23.67 -14.80
C GLY A 180 -0.55 -22.32 -14.11
N ILE A 181 0.46 -21.84 -13.39
CA ILE A 181 0.43 -20.55 -12.70
C ILE A 181 0.82 -19.46 -13.72
N PRO A 182 -0.02 -18.41 -13.90
CA PRO A 182 0.31 -17.33 -14.81
C PRO A 182 1.42 -16.44 -14.25
N GLU A 183 2.21 -15.83 -15.15
CA GLU A 183 3.23 -14.84 -14.79
C GLU A 183 2.59 -13.58 -14.18
N CYS A 184 2.76 -13.41 -12.86
CA CYS A 184 2.21 -12.27 -12.13
C CYS A 184 3.22 -11.14 -11.88
N GLY A 185 4.51 -11.46 -11.82
CA GLY A 185 5.57 -10.50 -11.49
C GLY A 185 5.63 -10.12 -10.00
N THR A 186 6.76 -9.52 -9.62
CA THR A 186 7.11 -9.25 -8.21
C THR A 186 6.19 -8.23 -7.54
N ASP A 187 5.86 -7.12 -8.22
CA ASP A 187 5.02 -6.06 -7.65
C ASP A 187 3.60 -6.54 -7.35
N ALA A 188 3.02 -7.37 -8.23
CA ALA A 188 1.70 -7.93 -8.03
C ALA A 188 1.66 -8.85 -6.81
N LEU A 189 2.68 -9.70 -6.65
CA LEU A 189 2.81 -10.59 -5.48
C LEU A 189 2.96 -9.79 -4.18
N ARG A 190 3.85 -8.80 -4.15
CA ARG A 190 4.06 -7.93 -2.98
C ARG A 190 2.78 -7.21 -2.58
N PHE A 191 2.10 -6.59 -3.55
CA PHE A 191 0.86 -5.87 -3.30
C PHE A 191 -0.25 -6.80 -2.80
N ALA A 192 -0.37 -8.01 -3.37
CA ALA A 192 -1.34 -9.00 -2.93
C ALA A 192 -1.15 -9.40 -1.46
N LEU A 193 0.09 -9.69 -1.06
CA LEU A 193 0.41 -10.09 0.31
C LEU A 193 0.05 -8.99 1.32
N CYS A 194 0.38 -7.73 1.03
CA CYS A 194 0.00 -6.60 1.87
C CYS A 194 -1.52 -6.35 1.90
N ALA A 195 -2.20 -6.49 0.75
CA ALA A 195 -3.65 -6.34 0.66
C ALA A 195 -4.41 -7.42 1.46
N TYR A 196 -3.86 -8.64 1.52
CA TYR A 196 -4.49 -9.78 2.18
C TYR A 196 -4.35 -9.78 3.70
N MET A 197 -3.60 -8.85 4.28
CA MET A 197 -3.43 -8.76 5.73
C MET A 197 -4.74 -8.48 6.50
N THR A 198 -5.82 -8.09 5.82
CA THR A 198 -7.18 -8.02 6.41
C THR A 198 -7.71 -9.36 6.92
N GLN A 199 -7.20 -10.51 6.43
CA GLN A 199 -7.73 -11.84 6.76
C GLN A 199 -7.39 -12.34 8.18
N GLY A 200 -6.73 -11.51 9.00
CA GLY A 200 -6.42 -11.82 10.39
C GLY A 200 -5.17 -12.68 10.51
N ARG A 201 -5.22 -13.82 11.22
CA ARG A 201 -4.01 -14.62 11.54
C ARG A 201 -3.44 -15.42 10.37
N ASN A 202 -4.24 -15.67 9.35
CA ASN A 202 -3.84 -16.46 8.20
C ASN A 202 -4.20 -15.71 6.91
N ILE A 203 -3.39 -15.90 5.88
CA ILE A 203 -3.66 -15.42 4.53
C ILE A 203 -3.91 -16.64 3.66
N ASN A 204 -5.13 -16.80 3.14
CA ASN A 204 -5.43 -17.81 2.12
C ASN A 204 -5.06 -17.21 0.76
N LEU A 205 -3.91 -17.62 0.23
CA LEU A 205 -3.36 -17.04 -0.99
C LEU A 205 -4.05 -17.62 -2.23
N ASP A 206 -4.77 -16.77 -2.94
CA ASP A 206 -5.33 -17.07 -4.26
C ASP A 206 -4.51 -16.37 -5.35
N ILE A 207 -3.87 -17.18 -6.20
CA ILE A 207 -3.03 -16.70 -7.31
C ILE A 207 -3.85 -15.93 -8.35
N ASN A 208 -5.14 -16.23 -8.52
CA ASN A 208 -5.99 -15.46 -9.44
C ASN A 208 -6.13 -14.00 -8.97
N ARG A 209 -6.12 -13.76 -7.66
CA ARG A 209 -6.09 -12.40 -7.13
C ARG A 209 -4.75 -11.72 -7.41
N VAL A 210 -3.64 -12.44 -7.26
CA VAL A 210 -2.30 -11.92 -7.60
C VAL A 210 -2.27 -11.51 -9.08
N GLN A 211 -2.86 -12.32 -9.97
CA GLN A 211 -3.03 -11.97 -11.37
C GLN A 211 -3.91 -10.72 -11.56
N GLY A 212 -4.95 -10.54 -10.75
CA GLY A 212 -5.72 -9.30 -10.71
C GLY A 212 -4.83 -8.07 -10.46
N TYR A 213 -3.85 -8.17 -9.56
CA TYR A 213 -2.89 -7.10 -9.31
C TYR A 213 -1.84 -6.94 -10.43
N ARG A 214 -1.51 -7.99 -11.19
CA ARG A 214 -0.76 -7.85 -12.46
C ARG A 214 -1.53 -6.97 -13.45
N PHE A 215 -2.85 -7.16 -13.57
CA PHE A 215 -3.69 -6.31 -14.42
C PHE A 215 -3.77 -4.88 -13.89
N PHE A 216 -3.77 -4.69 -12.56
CA PHE A 216 -3.64 -3.37 -11.95
C PHE A 216 -2.32 -2.68 -12.31
N CYS A 217 -1.17 -3.37 -12.25
CA CYS A 217 0.11 -2.85 -12.74
C CYS A 217 0.02 -2.40 -14.21
N ASN A 218 -0.63 -3.21 -15.07
CA ASN A 218 -0.85 -2.83 -16.47
C ASN A 218 -1.76 -1.59 -16.60
N LYS A 219 -2.79 -1.46 -15.74
CA LYS A 219 -3.64 -0.26 -15.71
C LYS A 219 -2.84 0.99 -15.34
N ILE A 220 -1.97 0.92 -14.32
CA ILE A 220 -1.07 2.02 -13.94
C ILE A 220 -0.15 2.41 -15.11
N TRP A 221 0.46 1.42 -15.78
CA TRP A 221 1.29 1.64 -16.97
C TRP A 221 0.51 2.35 -18.08
N ASN A 222 -0.71 1.90 -18.39
CA ASN A 222 -1.56 2.51 -19.42
C ASN A 222 -2.00 3.93 -19.04
N ALA A 223 -2.29 4.19 -17.76
CA ALA A 223 -2.62 5.52 -17.26
C ALA A 223 -1.46 6.50 -17.44
N LEU A 224 -0.23 6.08 -17.10
CA LEU A 224 0.95 6.91 -17.34
C LEU A 224 1.18 7.10 -18.83
N LYS A 225 1.11 6.03 -19.64
CA LYS A 225 1.29 6.11 -21.10
C LYS A 225 0.31 7.09 -21.76
N PHE A 226 -0.96 7.05 -21.38
CA PHE A 226 -1.98 8.01 -21.81
C PHE A 226 -1.62 9.43 -21.35
N SER A 227 -1.20 9.60 -20.09
CA SER A 227 -0.85 10.93 -19.57
C SER A 227 0.36 11.52 -20.30
N MET A 228 1.35 10.70 -20.62
CA MET A 228 2.58 11.12 -21.31
C MET A 228 2.31 11.74 -22.69
N THR A 229 1.24 11.37 -23.39
CA THR A 229 0.89 12.01 -24.67
C THR A 229 0.52 13.48 -24.53
N TYR A 230 0.16 13.93 -23.33
CA TYR A 230 -0.20 15.32 -23.03
C TYR A 230 0.88 16.05 -22.23
N LEU A 231 1.60 15.34 -21.34
CA LEU A 231 2.60 15.91 -20.45
C LEU A 231 3.96 16.16 -21.13
N SER A 232 4.27 15.52 -22.27
CA SER A 232 5.57 15.65 -22.96
C SER A 232 5.94 17.11 -23.32
N ASN A 233 4.94 17.98 -23.49
CA ASN A 233 5.15 19.38 -23.88
C ASN A 233 5.41 20.32 -22.70
N ILE A 234 5.26 19.87 -21.45
CA ILE A 234 5.49 20.69 -20.25
C ILE A 234 6.96 21.09 -20.11
N VAL A 235 7.88 20.33 -20.74
CA VAL A 235 9.33 20.57 -20.65
C VAL A 235 9.84 21.57 -21.70
N ASN A 236 9.06 21.84 -22.75
CA ASN A 236 9.52 22.62 -23.91
C ASN A 236 8.94 24.04 -24.01
N SER A 237 7.89 24.39 -23.26
CA SER A 237 7.46 25.77 -23.23
C SER A 237 8.34 26.55 -22.26
N SER A 238 9.00 27.56 -22.80
CA SER A 238 9.46 28.75 -22.07
C SER A 238 8.31 29.54 -21.43
N ASP A 239 7.14 28.92 -21.26
CA ASP A 239 6.07 29.46 -20.44
C ASP A 239 6.58 29.36 -19.02
N SER A 240 6.96 30.52 -18.52
CA SER A 240 7.19 30.77 -17.12
C SER A 240 5.96 30.30 -16.34
N VAL A 241 5.94 29.04 -15.94
CA VAL A 241 5.22 28.65 -14.74
C VAL A 241 5.90 29.44 -13.66
N SER A 242 5.24 30.52 -13.22
CA SER A 242 5.63 31.30 -12.08
C SER A 242 5.43 30.44 -10.83
N PHE A 243 6.28 29.43 -10.68
CA PHE A 243 6.62 28.95 -9.36
C PHE A 243 7.22 30.15 -8.66
N HIS A 244 6.55 30.64 -7.62
CA HIS A 244 7.16 31.61 -6.73
C HIS A 244 8.51 31.02 -6.32
N LYS A 245 9.58 31.59 -6.89
CA LYS A 245 10.92 31.44 -6.37
C LYS A 245 10.85 31.98 -4.96
N ASN A 246 10.68 31.12 -3.97
CA ASN A 246 11.30 31.41 -2.68
C ASN A 246 12.80 31.31 -2.91
N ALA A 247 13.33 32.47 -3.29
CA ALA A 247 14.74 32.77 -3.37
C ALA A 247 15.33 32.66 -1.96
N LEU A 248 15.70 31.45 -1.52
CA LEU A 248 16.54 31.30 -0.34
C LEU A 248 17.35 29.99 -0.29
N TYR A 249 17.74 29.44 -1.44
CA TYR A 249 18.57 28.22 -1.44
C TYR A 249 19.91 28.32 -2.18
N VAL A 250 20.21 29.46 -2.82
CA VAL A 250 21.47 29.62 -3.60
C VAL A 250 22.31 30.84 -3.16
N SER A 251 21.82 31.72 -2.28
CA SER A 251 22.60 32.88 -1.80
C SER A 251 23.27 32.71 -0.42
N ILE A 252 22.89 31.70 0.37
CA ILE A 252 23.44 31.48 1.73
C ILE A 252 24.69 30.60 1.71
N LEU A 253 24.73 29.55 0.89
CA LEU A 253 25.90 28.67 0.75
C LEU A 253 27.17 29.39 0.29
N THR A 254 27.04 30.47 -0.47
CA THR A 254 28.18 31.23 -1.00
C THR A 254 28.67 32.33 -0.03
N LYS A 255 27.88 32.69 0.99
CA LYS A 255 28.22 33.74 1.98
C LYS A 255 28.77 33.19 3.30
N CYS A 256 28.59 31.90 3.57
CA CYS A 256 29.13 31.21 4.75
C CYS A 256 30.66 30.97 4.73
N LYS A 257 31.39 31.40 3.68
CA LYS A 257 32.84 31.21 3.56
C LYS A 257 33.70 32.33 4.19
N ARG A 258 33.13 33.29 4.92
CA ARG A 258 33.90 34.46 5.42
C ARG A 258 33.70 34.94 6.86
N LEU A 259 32.92 34.27 7.72
CA LEU A 259 32.66 34.79 9.08
C LEU A 259 32.70 33.73 10.18
N CYS A 260 33.70 32.84 10.15
CA CYS A 260 34.09 32.11 11.36
C CYS A 260 35.13 32.96 12.09
N ASN A 261 34.75 33.63 13.19
CA ASN A 261 35.68 33.98 14.27
C ASN A 261 34.97 34.34 15.58
N ASN A 262 35.42 33.65 16.64
CA ASN A 262 35.38 33.97 18.08
C ASN A 262 34.23 33.45 18.98
N ASN A 263 34.54 32.30 19.59
CA ASN A 263 34.35 31.87 20.99
C ASN A 263 32.98 31.95 21.70
N SER A 264 32.32 30.79 21.75
CA SER A 264 31.22 30.44 22.69
C SER A 264 31.14 28.92 22.93
N SER A 265 32.31 28.30 23.13
CA SER A 265 32.51 26.85 23.03
C SER A 265 31.84 25.93 24.06
N ASN A 266 31.17 26.44 25.11
CA ASN A 266 30.69 25.60 26.22
C ASN A 266 29.22 25.13 26.08
N VAL A 267 28.34 25.94 25.49
CA VAL A 267 26.90 25.61 25.35
C VAL A 267 26.67 24.61 24.22
N GLN A 268 27.41 24.75 23.11
CA GLN A 268 27.30 23.87 21.94
C GLN A 268 27.67 22.43 22.25
N ILE A 269 28.66 22.20 23.12
CA ILE A 269 29.10 20.86 23.54
C ILE A 269 27.98 20.18 24.33
N VAL A 270 27.43 20.88 25.33
CA VAL A 270 26.36 20.34 26.19
C VAL A 270 25.12 20.01 25.37
N LEU A 271 24.72 20.91 24.46
CA LEU A 271 23.53 20.72 23.65
C LEU A 271 23.74 19.64 22.57
N ASN A 272 24.93 19.55 21.97
CA ASN A 272 25.26 18.48 21.04
C ASN A 272 25.23 17.10 21.73
N ASN A 273 25.71 17.00 22.96
CA ASN A 273 25.68 15.74 23.71
C ASN A 273 24.24 15.38 24.11
N TYR A 274 23.44 16.36 24.55
CA TYR A 274 22.02 16.15 24.81
C TYR A 274 21.26 15.66 23.56
N LEU A 275 21.50 16.28 22.40
CA LEU A 275 20.89 15.88 21.12
C LEU A 275 21.46 14.56 20.55
N ALA A 276 22.59 14.09 21.07
CA ALA A 276 23.10 12.75 20.79
C ALA A 276 22.36 11.69 21.61
N ASP A 277 22.02 12.01 22.87
CA ASP A 277 21.29 11.12 23.77
C ASP A 277 19.78 11.07 23.48
N PHE A 278 19.22 12.14 22.89
CA PHE A 278 17.81 12.27 22.53
C PHE A 278 17.65 12.58 21.04
N SER A 279 17.57 11.54 20.21
CA SER A 279 17.38 11.66 18.76
C SER A 279 16.03 12.29 18.42
N TYR A 280 16.06 13.46 17.79
CA TYR A 280 14.88 14.22 17.38
C TYR A 280 14.30 13.76 16.02
N PHE A 281 14.84 12.71 15.41
CA PHE A 281 14.34 12.15 14.15
C PHE A 281 13.16 11.18 14.33
N ASP A 282 12.88 10.73 15.56
CA ASP A 282 11.77 9.81 15.88
C ASP A 282 10.59 10.59 16.48
N GLY A 283 9.75 11.21 15.65
CA GLY A 283 8.46 11.78 16.09
C GLY A 283 8.56 12.93 17.12
N TYR A 284 9.68 13.64 17.15
CA TYR A 284 9.92 14.77 18.06
C TYR A 284 8.99 15.95 17.75
N VAL A 285 8.16 16.33 18.71
CA VAL A 285 7.31 17.51 18.62
C VAL A 285 8.07 18.71 19.19
N ILE A 286 8.31 19.71 18.35
CA ILE A 286 9.03 20.93 18.72
C ILE A 286 8.26 21.68 19.81
N SER A 287 8.94 22.00 20.91
CA SER A 287 8.39 22.74 22.03
C SER A 287 8.72 24.24 21.93
N GLU A 288 8.01 25.06 22.72
CA GLU A 288 8.31 26.50 22.82
C GLU A 288 9.74 26.75 23.35
N ALA A 289 10.26 25.86 24.19
CA ALA A 289 11.63 25.94 24.70
C ALA A 289 12.67 25.73 23.57
N ASP A 290 12.39 24.82 22.63
CA ASP A 290 13.26 24.58 21.47
C ASP A 290 13.37 25.83 20.59
N HIS A 291 12.27 26.56 20.42
CA HIS A 291 12.26 27.82 19.67
C HIS A 291 13.12 28.89 20.34
N VAL A 292 13.04 29.03 21.67
CA VAL A 292 13.88 29.99 22.42
C VAL A 292 15.36 29.63 22.29
N VAL A 293 15.70 28.34 22.44
CA VAL A 293 17.08 27.85 22.33
C VAL A 293 17.62 28.05 20.91
N TYR A 294 16.83 27.75 19.89
CA TYR A 294 17.20 27.95 18.49
C TYR A 294 17.44 29.42 18.16
N GLU A 295 16.56 30.34 18.60
CA GLU A 295 16.73 31.78 18.38
C GLU A 295 18.02 32.31 19.01
N GLU A 296 18.35 31.84 20.20
CA GLU A 296 19.56 32.25 20.91
C GLU A 296 20.82 31.75 20.19
N ILE A 297 20.80 30.52 19.66
CA ILE A 297 21.90 29.93 18.89
C ILE A 297 22.11 30.67 17.56
N VAL A 298 21.03 31.02 16.87
CA VAL A 298 21.11 31.76 15.60
C VAL A 298 21.57 33.20 15.82
N LYS A 299 21.05 33.89 16.85
CA LYS A 299 21.46 35.27 17.19
C LYS A 299 22.94 35.36 17.53
N ASN A 300 23.48 34.35 18.22
CA ASN A 300 24.88 34.31 18.62
C ASN A 300 25.81 33.77 17.51
N GLY A 301 25.30 33.45 16.31
CA GLY A 301 26.11 32.94 15.20
C GLY A 301 26.64 31.52 15.43
N ASP A 302 26.01 30.79 16.36
CA ASP A 302 26.57 29.62 17.02
C ASP A 302 26.01 28.30 16.49
N SER A 303 25.61 28.27 15.22
CA SER A 303 24.99 27.13 14.51
C SER A 303 25.81 25.82 14.47
N GLY A 304 27.00 25.82 15.09
CA GLY A 304 27.89 24.67 15.20
C GLY A 304 28.66 24.40 13.92
N ASN A 305 29.96 24.14 14.05
CA ASN A 305 30.70 23.53 12.95
C ASN A 305 30.20 22.08 12.80
N GLY A 306 29.66 21.71 11.63
CA GLY A 306 29.10 20.38 11.37
C GLY A 306 30.09 19.23 11.60
N ASN A 307 31.40 19.49 11.53
CA ASN A 307 32.45 18.51 11.86
C ASN A 307 32.75 18.42 13.36
N LYS A 308 32.37 19.41 14.15
CA LYS A 308 32.66 19.49 15.59
C LYS A 308 31.44 19.12 16.45
N TYR A 309 30.24 19.49 16.01
CA TYR A 309 28.98 19.27 16.73
C TYR A 309 27.90 18.75 15.77
N PRO A 310 27.98 17.48 15.34
CA PRO A 310 27.13 16.95 14.28
C PRO A 310 25.65 16.87 14.65
N HIS A 311 25.31 16.56 15.91
CA HIS A 311 23.92 16.43 16.36
C HIS A 311 23.27 17.81 16.49
N LEU A 312 24.00 18.77 17.06
CA LEU A 312 23.55 20.16 17.11
C LEU A 312 23.36 20.76 15.72
N PHE A 313 24.32 20.52 14.81
CA PHE A 313 24.23 21.02 13.44
C PHE A 313 22.99 20.47 12.74
N ARG A 314 22.75 19.16 12.83
CA ARG A 314 21.57 18.54 12.22
C ARG A 314 20.26 19.00 12.88
N TRP A 315 20.24 19.26 14.20
CA TRP A 315 19.07 19.81 14.90
C TRP A 315 18.78 21.26 14.48
N VAL A 316 19.80 22.11 14.32
CA VAL A 316 19.65 23.48 13.80
C VAL A 316 19.10 23.45 12.37
N GLN A 317 19.56 22.52 11.53
CA GLN A 317 19.00 22.31 10.19
C GLN A 317 17.53 21.89 10.26
N HIS A 318 17.18 20.97 11.16
CA HIS A 318 15.79 20.54 11.36
C HIS A 318 14.89 21.70 11.85
N MET A 319 15.33 22.47 12.84
CA MET A 319 14.61 23.64 13.35
C MET A 319 14.43 24.75 12.30
N GLN A 320 15.42 24.96 11.42
CA GLN A 320 15.34 25.86 10.27
C GLN A 320 14.22 25.46 9.29
N VAL A 321 14.09 24.16 9.03
CA VAL A 321 13.03 23.61 8.18
C VAL A 321 11.66 23.78 8.85
N CYS A 322 11.56 23.58 10.16
CA CYS A 322 10.29 23.64 10.89
C CYS A 322 9.76 25.07 11.14
N ARG A 323 10.64 26.09 11.22
CA ARG A 323 10.23 27.49 11.49
C ARG A 323 9.50 28.19 10.34
N GLN A 324 9.57 27.65 9.12
CA GLN A 324 8.72 28.13 7.99
C GLN A 324 7.25 27.70 8.14
N GLY A 325 6.89 27.08 9.27
CA GLY A 325 5.63 26.43 9.54
C GLY A 325 4.63 27.17 10.42
N GLY A 326 4.65 28.50 10.47
CA GLY A 326 3.64 29.29 11.19
C GLY A 326 2.52 29.77 10.27
N GLY A 327 1.35 29.12 10.35
CA GLY A 327 0.13 29.54 9.64
C GLY A 327 -0.38 28.49 8.65
N GLY A 328 -1.67 28.17 8.71
CA GLY A 328 -2.33 27.14 7.91
C GLY A 328 -2.42 27.49 6.42
N THR A 329 -1.33 27.26 5.70
CA THR A 329 -1.27 27.18 4.24
C THR A 329 -0.48 25.93 3.84
N CYS A 330 -0.90 25.25 2.77
CA CYS A 330 -0.23 24.05 2.27
C CYS A 330 1.26 24.35 2.03
N ARG A 331 2.15 23.61 2.69
CA ARG A 331 3.61 23.86 2.71
C ARG A 331 4.33 23.37 1.44
N GLY A 332 3.59 22.81 0.48
CA GLY A 332 4.13 22.37 -0.80
C GLY A 332 4.37 23.53 -1.77
N ASN A 333 5.42 23.43 -2.59
CA ASN A 333 5.68 24.32 -3.75
C ASN A 333 4.59 24.24 -4.87
N PHE A 334 3.43 23.66 -4.58
CA PHE A 334 2.33 23.50 -5.52
C PHE A 334 1.22 24.48 -5.17
N SER A 335 1.11 25.53 -5.97
CA SER A 335 -0.03 26.44 -5.98
C SER A 335 -0.95 26.11 -7.14
N LEU A 336 -2.26 26.19 -6.90
CA LEU A 336 -3.26 26.20 -7.95
C LEU A 336 -2.99 27.37 -8.91
N LEU A 337 -3.22 27.15 -10.20
CA LEU A 337 -3.12 28.15 -11.27
C LEU A 337 -4.36 29.06 -11.32
N GLY A 338 -5.45 28.69 -10.63
CA GLY A 338 -6.70 29.46 -10.56
C GLY A 338 -7.69 29.15 -11.68
N ASN A 339 -7.32 28.28 -12.63
CA ASN A 339 -8.15 27.85 -13.77
C ASN A 339 -8.50 26.36 -13.68
N GLU A 340 -8.38 25.75 -12.50
CA GLU A 340 -8.74 24.36 -12.25
C GLU A 340 -10.23 24.11 -12.50
N SER A 341 -10.52 23.06 -13.27
CA SER A 341 -11.89 22.59 -13.42
C SER A 341 -12.40 21.98 -12.11
N PRO A 342 -13.73 21.88 -11.92
CA PRO A 342 -14.31 21.14 -10.81
C PRO A 342 -13.78 19.70 -10.66
N MET A 343 -13.44 19.05 -11.78
CA MET A 343 -12.86 17.69 -11.76
C MET A 343 -11.40 17.68 -11.30
N ASP A 344 -10.64 18.74 -11.58
CA ASP A 344 -9.27 18.91 -11.09
C ASP A 344 -9.24 19.09 -9.57
N LEU A 345 -10.13 19.94 -9.05
CA LEU A 345 -10.28 20.13 -7.60
C LEU A 345 -10.75 18.84 -6.91
N TRP A 346 -11.67 18.11 -7.54
CA TRP A 346 -12.12 16.82 -7.03
C TRP A 346 -10.98 15.79 -6.92
N ILE A 347 -10.18 15.58 -7.98
CA ILE A 347 -9.10 14.58 -7.91
C ILE A 347 -8.01 14.98 -6.91
N LEU A 348 -7.76 16.28 -6.69
CA LEU A 348 -6.85 16.76 -5.65
C LEU A 348 -7.39 16.48 -4.24
N SER A 349 -8.71 16.62 -4.04
CA SER A 349 -9.37 16.20 -2.79
C SER A 349 -9.24 14.69 -2.57
N ARG A 350 -9.47 13.87 -3.60
CA ARG A 350 -9.28 12.41 -3.54
C ARG A 350 -7.83 12.02 -3.24
N LEU A 351 -6.87 12.72 -3.86
CA LEU A 351 -5.45 12.53 -3.60
C LEU A 351 -5.10 12.85 -2.14
N SER A 352 -5.61 13.96 -1.60
CA SER A 352 -5.45 14.32 -0.18
C SER A 352 -5.96 13.22 0.75
N THR A 353 -7.17 12.71 0.47
CA THR A 353 -7.77 11.61 1.22
C THR A 353 -6.93 10.33 1.14
N ALA A 354 -6.36 10.00 -0.02
CA ALA A 354 -5.49 8.83 -0.18
C ALA A 354 -4.16 9.00 0.57
N VAL A 355 -3.56 10.20 0.57
CA VAL A 355 -2.34 10.50 1.34
C VAL A 355 -2.59 10.35 2.84
N ASP A 356 -3.66 10.95 3.37
CA ASP A 356 -4.04 10.82 4.78
C ASP A 356 -4.28 9.36 5.18
N ALA A 357 -5.05 8.62 4.37
CA ALA A 357 -5.33 7.21 4.61
C ALA A 357 -4.05 6.35 4.63
N CYS A 358 -3.12 6.58 3.69
CA CYS A 358 -1.85 5.86 3.68
C CYS A 358 -0.98 6.20 4.88
N ASN A 359 -0.84 7.48 5.23
CA ASN A 359 -0.03 7.91 6.38
C ASN A 359 -0.54 7.31 7.70
N LYS A 360 -1.87 7.37 7.93
CA LYS A 360 -2.50 6.73 9.10
C LYS A 360 -2.31 5.21 9.10
N ALA A 361 -2.49 4.57 7.95
CA ALA A 361 -2.33 3.13 7.81
C ALA A 361 -0.88 2.69 8.08
N PHE A 362 0.12 3.41 7.56
CA PHE A 362 1.53 3.12 7.89
C PHE A 362 1.84 3.33 9.37
N GLY A 363 1.32 4.41 9.98
CA GLY A 363 1.48 4.66 11.41
C GLY A 363 0.87 3.58 12.31
N ASN A 364 -0.18 2.90 11.84
CA ASN A 364 -0.88 1.84 12.56
C ASN A 364 -0.52 0.41 12.08
N TYR A 365 0.45 0.26 11.17
CA TYR A 365 0.80 -1.01 10.53
C TYR A 365 -0.36 -1.71 9.77
N GLU A 366 -1.36 -0.94 9.32
CA GLU A 366 -2.53 -1.40 8.57
C GLU A 366 -2.28 -1.40 7.05
N LEU A 367 -1.32 -2.22 6.58
CA LEU A 367 -0.88 -2.22 5.17
C LEU A 367 -2.02 -2.49 4.17
N SER A 368 -3.06 -3.21 4.59
CA SER A 368 -4.22 -3.50 3.76
C SER A 368 -5.11 -2.26 3.51
N VAL A 369 -5.19 -1.34 4.48
CA VAL A 369 -5.89 -0.05 4.33
C VAL A 369 -5.11 0.83 3.36
N ALA A 370 -3.78 0.91 3.49
CA ALA A 370 -2.92 1.66 2.59
C ALA A 370 -2.99 1.16 1.13
N THR A 371 -2.91 -0.15 0.92
CA THR A 371 -3.06 -0.76 -0.43
C THR A 371 -4.44 -0.49 -1.01
N THR A 372 -5.50 -0.55 -0.21
CA THR A 372 -6.87 -0.21 -0.64
C THR A 372 -6.98 1.26 -1.07
N ALA A 373 -6.41 2.19 -0.30
CA ALA A 373 -6.39 3.60 -0.65
C ALA A 373 -5.65 3.86 -1.97
N CYS A 374 -4.48 3.23 -2.15
CA CYS A 374 -3.72 3.31 -3.41
C CYS A 374 -4.48 2.73 -4.60
N TYR A 375 -5.10 1.56 -4.43
CA TYR A 375 -5.88 0.90 -5.48
C TYR A 375 -7.07 1.76 -5.91
N ASN A 376 -7.80 2.31 -4.96
CA ASN A 376 -8.96 3.17 -5.22
C ASN A 376 -8.57 4.47 -5.94
N LEU A 377 -7.49 5.13 -5.49
CA LEU A 377 -6.98 6.35 -6.12
C LEU A 377 -6.62 6.09 -7.59
N TRP A 378 -5.87 5.02 -7.87
CA TRP A 378 -5.40 4.76 -9.23
C TRP A 378 -6.50 4.23 -10.15
N LEU A 379 -7.30 3.26 -9.70
CA LEU A 379 -8.29 2.62 -10.57
C LEU A 379 -9.55 3.46 -10.67
N TYR A 380 -10.22 3.69 -9.55
CA TYR A 380 -11.58 4.28 -9.55
C TYR A 380 -11.54 5.79 -9.71
N ASP A 381 -10.67 6.49 -8.97
CA ASP A 381 -10.64 7.95 -8.99
C ASP A 381 -9.90 8.49 -10.23
N LEU A 382 -8.67 8.02 -10.47
CA LEU A 382 -7.84 8.49 -11.57
C LEU A 382 -8.28 7.91 -12.92
N CYS A 383 -8.25 6.60 -13.09
CA CYS A 383 -8.44 6.00 -14.42
C CYS A 383 -9.89 6.05 -14.90
N ASP A 384 -10.84 5.63 -14.07
CA ASP A 384 -12.22 5.43 -14.50
C ASP A 384 -13.02 6.74 -14.59
N VAL A 385 -12.55 7.79 -13.90
CA VAL A 385 -13.26 9.08 -13.79
C VAL A 385 -12.40 10.24 -14.28
N TYR A 386 -11.27 10.53 -13.62
CA TYR A 386 -10.53 11.76 -13.91
C TYR A 386 -9.94 11.77 -15.33
N LEU A 387 -9.21 10.72 -15.74
CA LEU A 387 -8.61 10.66 -17.09
C LEU A 387 -9.67 10.72 -18.20
N GLU A 388 -10.83 10.11 -17.99
CA GLU A 388 -11.96 10.19 -18.92
C GLU A 388 -12.52 11.62 -19.01
N SER A 389 -12.61 12.32 -17.87
CA SER A 389 -13.06 13.72 -17.82
C SER A 389 -12.10 14.71 -18.48
N LEU A 390 -10.81 14.38 -18.57
CA LEU A 390 -9.80 15.23 -19.20
C LEU A 390 -9.80 15.16 -20.73
N LYS A 391 -10.29 14.07 -21.33
CA LYS A 391 -10.34 13.91 -22.80
C LYS A 391 -11.00 15.10 -23.53
N PRO A 392 -12.20 15.57 -23.14
CA PRO A 392 -12.80 16.75 -23.77
C PRO A 392 -12.03 18.04 -23.47
N VAL A 393 -11.40 18.16 -22.31
CA VAL A 393 -10.57 19.33 -21.96
C VAL A 393 -9.36 19.42 -22.88
N PHE A 394 -8.67 18.30 -23.13
CA PHE A 394 -7.55 18.29 -24.08
C PHE A 394 -7.97 18.51 -25.54
N ALA A 395 -9.27 18.43 -25.85
CA ALA A 395 -9.84 18.72 -27.16
C ALA A 395 -10.47 20.12 -27.28
N SER A 396 -10.66 20.86 -26.18
CA SER A 396 -11.47 22.09 -26.15
C SER A 396 -10.78 23.33 -26.73
N GLY A 397 -9.48 23.25 -27.03
CA GLY A 397 -8.67 24.37 -27.53
C GLY A 397 -8.40 25.48 -26.48
N ASP A 398 -8.89 25.31 -25.25
CA ASP A 398 -8.68 26.22 -24.12
C ASP A 398 -7.32 25.94 -23.48
N ASN A 399 -6.33 26.78 -23.77
CA ASN A 399 -4.95 26.56 -23.35
C ASN A 399 -4.77 26.67 -21.83
N GLU A 400 -5.51 27.57 -21.18
CA GLU A 400 -5.49 27.79 -19.74
C GLU A 400 -6.05 26.57 -18.99
N ALA A 401 -7.21 26.05 -19.42
CA ALA A 401 -7.80 24.85 -18.84
C ALA A 401 -6.93 23.61 -19.09
N ILE A 402 -6.36 23.48 -20.29
CA ILE A 402 -5.41 22.41 -20.63
C ILE A 402 -4.16 22.47 -19.75
N SER A 403 -3.65 23.66 -19.46
CA SER A 403 -2.48 23.86 -18.60
C SER A 403 -2.78 23.47 -17.15
N ALA A 404 -3.93 23.91 -16.61
CA ALA A 404 -4.38 23.53 -15.27
C ALA A 404 -4.56 22.00 -15.13
N ALA A 405 -5.23 21.36 -16.09
CA ALA A 405 -5.40 19.91 -16.13
C ALA A 405 -4.05 19.16 -16.18
N LYS A 406 -3.09 19.62 -17.00
CA LYS A 406 -1.74 19.04 -17.07
C LYS A 406 -0.99 19.14 -15.75
N HIS A 407 -1.05 20.30 -15.09
CA HIS A 407 -0.42 20.51 -13.79
C HIS A 407 -1.00 19.60 -12.72
N THR A 408 -2.32 19.52 -12.62
CA THR A 408 -3.02 18.64 -11.69
C THR A 408 -2.72 17.18 -11.96
N LEU A 409 -2.83 16.75 -13.22
CA LEU A 409 -2.53 15.37 -13.62
C LEU A 409 -1.10 14.96 -13.27
N TYR A 410 -0.10 15.80 -13.55
CA TYR A 410 1.29 15.53 -13.16
C TYR A 410 1.43 15.33 -11.65
N ARG A 411 0.78 16.16 -10.83
CA ARG A 411 0.84 16.04 -9.37
C ARG A 411 0.19 14.77 -8.84
N VAL A 412 -0.96 14.39 -9.39
CA VAL A 412 -1.64 13.16 -9.01
C VAL A 412 -0.78 11.93 -9.36
N LEU A 413 -0.16 11.92 -10.54
CA LEU A 413 0.73 10.82 -10.96
C LEU A 413 1.99 10.73 -10.10
N ASP A 414 2.70 11.85 -9.91
CA ASP A 414 3.93 11.90 -9.10
C ASP A 414 3.68 11.48 -7.64
N CYS A 415 2.60 11.96 -7.03
CA CYS A 415 2.21 11.57 -5.68
C CYS A 415 1.73 10.10 -5.63
N GLY A 416 0.85 9.71 -6.54
CA GLY A 416 0.30 8.35 -6.60
C GLY A 416 1.36 7.27 -6.81
N LEU A 417 2.43 7.56 -7.57
CA LEU A 417 3.57 6.65 -7.73
C LEU A 417 4.37 6.54 -6.42
N ARG A 418 4.58 7.65 -5.70
CA ARG A 418 5.29 7.63 -4.42
C ARG A 418 4.50 6.92 -3.31
N LEU A 419 3.17 7.05 -3.28
CA LEU A 419 2.30 6.28 -2.39
C LEU A 419 2.38 4.76 -2.67
N LEU A 420 2.45 4.36 -3.95
CA LEU A 420 2.54 2.95 -4.33
C LEU A 420 3.93 2.32 -4.11
N SER A 421 4.99 3.13 -4.10
CA SER A 421 6.39 2.67 -4.10
C SER A 421 6.74 1.61 -3.02
N PRO A 422 6.31 1.75 -1.76
CA PRO A 422 6.59 0.73 -0.74
C PRO A 422 6.04 -0.67 -1.10
N PHE A 423 4.93 -0.71 -1.85
CA PHE A 423 4.24 -1.94 -2.24
C PHE A 423 4.71 -2.48 -3.60
N MET A 424 4.90 -1.60 -4.58
CA MET A 424 5.19 -1.94 -5.97
C MET A 424 6.47 -1.26 -6.50
N PRO A 425 7.64 -1.48 -5.89
CA PRO A 425 8.84 -0.68 -6.12
C PRO A 425 9.35 -0.71 -7.57
N PHE A 426 9.19 -1.81 -8.30
CA PHE A 426 9.81 -1.94 -9.63
C PHE A 426 9.07 -1.11 -10.68
N ILE A 427 7.76 -1.28 -10.79
CA ILE A 427 6.93 -0.51 -11.72
C ILE A 427 6.91 0.96 -11.34
N THR A 428 6.84 1.30 -10.05
CA THR A 428 6.83 2.70 -9.64
C THR A 428 8.14 3.40 -9.93
N GLU A 429 9.29 2.74 -9.75
CA GLU A 429 10.60 3.31 -10.14
C GLU A 429 10.65 3.56 -11.65
N GLU A 430 10.30 2.55 -12.45
CA GLU A 430 10.33 2.62 -13.92
C GLU A 430 9.44 3.73 -14.48
N LEU A 431 8.24 3.87 -13.91
CA LEU A 431 7.26 4.90 -14.28
C LEU A 431 7.65 6.28 -13.76
N TYR A 432 8.17 6.36 -12.53
CA TYR A 432 8.65 7.60 -11.95
C TYR A 432 9.71 8.18 -12.87
N GLN A 433 10.79 7.46 -13.17
CA GLN A 433 11.90 7.96 -13.98
C GLN A 433 11.47 8.50 -15.38
N ARG A 434 10.35 8.01 -15.93
CA ARG A 434 9.78 8.48 -17.20
C ARG A 434 8.87 9.70 -17.09
N LEU A 435 8.35 9.98 -15.90
CA LEU A 435 7.51 11.14 -15.67
C LEU A 435 8.30 12.42 -15.98
N PRO A 436 7.75 13.39 -16.76
CA PRO A 436 8.50 14.55 -17.22
C PRO A 436 8.86 15.44 -16.05
N HIS A 437 10.15 15.73 -15.87
CA HIS A 437 10.60 16.56 -14.77
C HIS A 437 11.23 17.86 -15.31
N PRO A 438 10.81 19.05 -14.83
CA PRO A 438 11.47 20.29 -15.21
C PRO A 438 12.95 20.27 -14.81
N ALA A 439 13.85 20.65 -15.71
CA ALA A 439 15.29 20.69 -15.45
C ALA A 439 15.69 21.64 -14.30
N SER A 440 14.79 22.55 -13.92
CA SER A 440 14.97 23.51 -12.83
C SER A 440 14.74 22.93 -11.42
N ILE A 441 14.17 21.73 -11.31
CA ILE A 441 13.90 21.07 -10.02
C ILE A 441 14.80 19.84 -9.90
N PRO A 442 15.55 19.69 -8.79
CA PRO A 442 16.33 18.48 -8.56
C PRO A 442 15.40 17.28 -8.40
N ARG A 443 15.52 16.32 -9.32
CA ARG A 443 14.85 15.02 -9.21
C ARG A 443 15.60 14.14 -8.22
N ALA A 444 14.88 13.42 -7.36
CA ALA A 444 15.48 12.34 -6.59
C ALA A 444 16.08 11.28 -7.54
N ALA A 445 17.26 10.76 -7.22
CA ALA A 445 17.95 9.78 -8.07
C ALA A 445 17.13 8.50 -8.27
N SER A 446 16.33 8.13 -7.27
CA SER A 446 15.40 6.99 -7.29
C SER A 446 14.14 7.38 -6.52
N ILE A 447 13.00 6.77 -6.86
CA ILE A 447 11.77 6.95 -6.08
C ILE A 447 11.93 6.45 -4.64
N CYS A 448 12.84 5.50 -4.41
CA CYS A 448 13.13 4.93 -3.09
C CYS A 448 13.80 5.92 -2.12
N VAL A 449 14.39 6.99 -2.64
CA VAL A 449 15.00 8.07 -1.85
C VAL A 449 14.24 9.39 -2.01
N ALA A 450 13.08 9.36 -2.67
CA ALA A 450 12.20 10.51 -2.77
C ALA A 450 11.40 10.68 -1.46
N PRO A 451 11.13 11.92 -1.02
CA PRO A 451 10.28 12.15 0.15
C PRO A 451 8.91 11.52 -0.03
N TYR A 452 8.46 10.78 0.98
CA TYR A 452 7.12 10.18 1.01
C TYR A 452 6.04 11.29 1.08
N PRO A 453 4.86 11.11 0.44
CA PRO A 453 3.82 12.13 0.46
C PRO A 453 3.24 12.36 1.87
N GLU A 454 3.28 13.62 2.32
CA GLU A 454 2.80 14.05 3.65
C GLU A 454 1.55 14.94 3.54
N GLN A 455 0.70 14.90 4.57
CA GLN A 455 -0.61 15.57 4.56
C GLN A 455 -0.49 17.10 4.47
N GLU A 456 0.58 17.67 5.04
CA GLU A 456 0.89 19.09 5.04
C GLU A 456 1.18 19.65 3.65
N VAL A 457 1.63 18.76 2.73
CA VAL A 457 1.90 19.09 1.33
C VAL A 457 0.65 18.88 0.48
N TYR A 458 -0.16 17.87 0.81
CA TYR A 458 -1.33 17.46 0.04
C TYR A 458 -2.65 17.82 0.75
N CYS A 459 -2.79 19.03 1.27
CA CYS A 459 -3.98 19.49 2.00
C CYS A 459 -5.08 20.09 1.10
N PHE A 460 -5.50 19.36 0.06
CA PHE A 460 -6.52 19.80 -0.90
C PHE A 460 -7.91 19.20 -0.64
N LYS A 461 -8.15 18.67 0.56
CA LYS A 461 -9.43 18.05 0.90
C LYS A 461 -10.57 19.08 0.84
N ASP A 462 -11.57 18.76 0.02
CA ASP A 462 -12.82 19.49 -0.13
C ASP A 462 -13.97 18.47 -0.13
N GLU A 463 -14.78 18.49 0.92
CA GLU A 463 -15.91 17.57 1.09
C GLU A 463 -17.15 17.99 0.28
N SER A 464 -17.23 19.27 -0.10
CA SER A 464 -18.34 19.79 -0.90
C SER A 464 -18.22 19.27 -2.32
N ILE A 465 -17.03 19.37 -2.92
CA ILE A 465 -16.80 18.87 -4.29
C ILE A 465 -16.92 17.34 -4.34
N GLU A 466 -16.50 16.63 -3.30
CA GLU A 466 -16.67 15.16 -3.22
C GLU A 466 -18.16 14.76 -3.24
N LYS A 467 -19.02 15.42 -2.46
CA LYS A 467 -20.47 15.17 -2.47
C LYS A 467 -21.13 15.50 -3.80
N GLU A 468 -20.71 16.59 -4.43
CA GLU A 468 -21.19 16.96 -5.77
C GLU A 468 -20.83 15.89 -6.80
N VAL A 469 -19.57 15.42 -6.82
CA VAL A 469 -19.12 14.40 -7.76
C VAL A 469 -19.71 13.03 -7.44
N GLU A 470 -19.95 12.68 -6.17
CA GLU A 470 -20.67 11.47 -5.79
C GLU A 470 -22.09 11.46 -6.39
N PHE A 471 -22.81 12.59 -6.32
CA PHE A 471 -24.12 12.73 -6.95
C PHE A 471 -24.05 12.62 -8.48
N VAL A 472 -23.03 13.24 -9.10
CA VAL A 472 -22.77 13.11 -10.55
C VAL A 472 -22.50 11.66 -10.94
N GLN A 473 -21.73 10.92 -10.15
CA GLN A 473 -21.46 9.50 -10.39
C GLN A 473 -22.73 8.65 -10.26
N LYS A 474 -23.66 8.97 -9.34
CA LYS A 474 -24.97 8.31 -9.26
C LYS A 474 -25.78 8.47 -10.56
N ILE A 475 -25.77 9.67 -11.15
CA ILE A 475 -26.38 9.93 -12.47
C ILE A 475 -25.70 9.08 -13.56
N VAL A 476 -24.37 9.13 -13.64
CA VAL A 476 -23.59 8.39 -14.64
C VAL A 476 -23.82 6.88 -14.52
N HIS A 477 -23.79 6.34 -13.31
CA HIS A 477 -24.01 4.92 -13.05
C HIS A 477 -25.42 4.49 -13.49
N SER A 478 -26.44 5.27 -13.14
CA SER A 478 -27.83 4.98 -13.54
C SER A 478 -27.99 4.98 -15.06
N ILE A 479 -27.38 5.92 -15.77
CA ILE A 479 -27.40 5.94 -17.25
C ILE A 479 -26.65 4.73 -17.82
N ARG A 480 -25.45 4.42 -17.32
CA ARG A 480 -24.65 3.28 -17.78
C ARG A 480 -25.37 1.95 -17.52
N SER A 481 -26.01 1.79 -16.36
CA SER A 481 -26.83 0.63 -16.02
C SER A 481 -27.97 0.48 -17.01
N ALA A 482 -28.77 1.53 -17.21
CA ALA A 482 -29.87 1.50 -18.17
C ALA A 482 -29.38 1.14 -19.58
N ARG A 483 -28.26 1.71 -20.03
CA ARG A 483 -27.66 1.37 -21.33
C ARG A 483 -27.28 -0.11 -21.42
N SER A 484 -26.78 -0.71 -20.34
CA SER A 484 -26.49 -2.14 -20.25
C SER A 484 -27.76 -2.99 -20.26
N ASP A 485 -28.80 -2.58 -19.54
CA ASP A 485 -30.09 -3.27 -19.48
C ASP A 485 -30.73 -3.36 -20.87
N TYR A 486 -30.59 -2.29 -21.66
CA TYR A 486 -31.04 -2.23 -23.04
C TYR A 486 -30.00 -2.71 -24.08
N ASN A 487 -28.93 -3.37 -23.64
CA ASN A 487 -27.86 -3.94 -24.48
C ASN A 487 -27.28 -2.96 -25.52
N LEU A 488 -27.17 -1.67 -25.17
CA LEU A 488 -26.71 -0.64 -26.08
C LEU A 488 -25.20 -0.74 -26.29
N PRO A 489 -24.72 -0.89 -27.55
CA PRO A 489 -23.29 -0.89 -27.82
C PRO A 489 -22.63 0.43 -27.40
N ASN A 490 -21.38 0.37 -26.93
CA ASN A 490 -20.62 1.57 -26.54
C ASN A 490 -20.41 2.58 -27.68
N LYS A 491 -20.53 2.17 -28.95
CA LYS A 491 -20.47 3.09 -30.10
C LYS A 491 -21.75 3.92 -30.27
N THR A 492 -22.87 3.43 -29.74
CA THR A 492 -24.18 4.05 -29.87
C THR A 492 -24.39 5.02 -28.70
N LYS A 493 -24.27 6.30 -29.00
CA LYS A 493 -24.54 7.36 -28.02
C LYS A 493 -26.04 7.66 -27.93
N THR A 494 -26.47 8.09 -26.75
CA THR A 494 -27.87 8.38 -26.42
C THR A 494 -28.00 9.81 -25.91
N ASP A 495 -29.14 10.45 -26.13
CA ASP A 495 -29.45 11.74 -25.49
C ASP A 495 -30.09 11.51 -24.12
N ALA A 496 -29.75 12.37 -23.16
CA ALA A 496 -30.29 12.30 -21.80
C ALA A 496 -30.87 13.64 -21.37
N TYR A 497 -32.06 13.61 -20.77
CA TYR A 497 -32.77 14.78 -20.28
C TYR A 497 -32.92 14.68 -18.77
N VAL A 498 -32.57 15.72 -18.02
CA VAL A 498 -32.65 15.72 -16.57
C VAL A 498 -33.80 16.60 -16.12
N LYS A 499 -34.72 16.01 -15.36
CA LYS A 499 -35.80 16.68 -14.66
C LYS A 499 -35.44 16.75 -13.18
N CYS A 500 -35.17 17.95 -12.68
CA CYS A 500 -34.76 18.17 -11.30
C CYS A 500 -35.62 19.25 -10.65
N MET A 501 -36.16 18.98 -9.47
CA MET A 501 -36.97 19.94 -8.71
C MET A 501 -36.14 20.82 -7.78
N ASP A 502 -34.91 20.40 -7.45
CA ASP A 502 -34.00 21.11 -6.56
C ASP A 502 -33.04 22.02 -7.34
N GLU A 503 -33.03 23.32 -7.02
CA GLU A 503 -32.18 24.33 -7.66
C GLU A 503 -30.69 24.14 -7.37
N ASN A 504 -30.31 23.61 -6.21
CA ASN A 504 -28.90 23.34 -5.91
C ASN A 504 -28.38 22.18 -6.76
N LEU A 505 -29.17 21.11 -6.88
CA LEU A 505 -28.83 19.98 -7.75
C LEU A 505 -28.78 20.39 -9.22
N LYS A 506 -29.68 21.28 -9.68
CA LYS A 506 -29.60 21.86 -11.04
C LYS A 506 -28.26 22.55 -11.26
N LYS A 507 -27.80 23.39 -10.33
CA LYS A 507 -26.49 24.05 -10.42
C LYS A 507 -25.34 23.04 -10.51
N THR A 508 -25.37 21.98 -9.70
CA THR A 508 -24.38 20.89 -9.77
C THR A 508 -24.42 20.19 -11.13
N ILE A 509 -25.60 19.86 -11.66
CA ILE A 509 -25.73 19.21 -12.98
C ILE A 509 -25.18 20.11 -14.09
N VAL A 510 -25.47 21.41 -14.06
CA VAL A 510 -24.90 22.37 -15.03
C VAL A 510 -23.38 22.42 -14.92
N LYS A 511 -22.86 22.54 -13.69
CA LYS A 511 -21.42 22.58 -13.39
C LYS A 511 -20.67 21.37 -13.95
N PHE A 512 -21.27 20.18 -13.88
CA PHE A 512 -20.66 18.92 -14.34
C PHE A 512 -21.25 18.37 -15.65
N LYS A 513 -21.98 19.17 -16.42
CA LYS A 513 -22.68 18.73 -17.64
C LYS A 513 -21.75 18.02 -18.63
N CYS A 514 -20.57 18.57 -18.87
CA CYS A 514 -19.57 17.97 -19.77
C CYS A 514 -19.06 16.62 -19.24
N SER A 515 -18.75 16.54 -17.94
CA SER A 515 -18.31 15.32 -17.27
C SER A 515 -19.38 14.23 -17.29
N ILE A 516 -20.64 14.57 -16.97
CA ILE A 516 -21.76 13.62 -17.03
C ILE A 516 -21.90 13.07 -18.45
N THR A 517 -21.94 13.94 -19.46
CA THR A 517 -22.12 13.54 -20.87
C THR A 517 -21.01 12.58 -21.31
N THR A 518 -19.76 12.91 -20.98
CA THR A 518 -18.58 12.10 -21.34
C THR A 518 -18.60 10.76 -20.62
N LEU A 519 -18.76 10.76 -19.30
CA LEU A 519 -18.72 9.53 -18.50
C LEU A 519 -19.92 8.63 -18.80
N SER A 520 -21.11 9.16 -19.02
CA SER A 520 -22.31 8.35 -19.35
C SER A 520 -22.35 7.86 -20.80
N ASN A 521 -21.41 8.30 -21.65
CA ASN A 521 -21.40 8.04 -23.09
C ASN A 521 -22.66 8.53 -23.82
N CYS A 522 -23.12 9.72 -23.43
CA CYS A 522 -24.24 10.41 -24.04
C CYS A 522 -23.77 11.36 -25.17
N ASN A 523 -24.68 11.71 -26.08
CA ASN A 523 -24.48 12.76 -27.08
C ASN A 523 -24.69 14.13 -26.44
N THR A 524 -25.85 14.30 -25.80
CA THR A 524 -26.23 15.53 -25.12
C THR A 524 -26.82 15.23 -23.74
N LEU A 525 -26.67 16.20 -22.84
CA LEU A 525 -27.35 16.24 -21.54
C LEU A 525 -28.06 17.59 -21.41
N GLU A 526 -29.37 17.58 -21.33
CA GLU A 526 -30.18 18.81 -21.23
C GLU A 526 -31.07 18.81 -20.00
N LEU A 527 -31.20 19.97 -19.35
CA LEU A 527 -32.19 20.17 -18.30
C LEU A 527 -33.53 20.47 -18.97
N ASN A 528 -34.53 19.60 -18.77
CA ASN A 528 -35.84 19.74 -19.38
C ASN A 528 -36.93 19.19 -18.45
N ASP A 529 -37.86 20.06 -18.05
CA ASP A 529 -38.98 19.72 -17.17
C ASP A 529 -40.07 18.87 -17.88
N ALA A 530 -40.10 18.92 -19.22
CA ALA A 530 -40.98 18.15 -20.10
C ALA A 530 -40.14 17.33 -21.12
N PRO A 531 -39.55 16.19 -20.69
CA PRO A 531 -38.73 15.35 -21.55
C PRO A 531 -39.52 14.82 -22.75
N PRO A 532 -38.87 14.60 -23.91
CA PRO A 532 -39.54 14.14 -25.12
C PRO A 532 -40.11 12.72 -24.97
N THR A 533 -41.16 12.42 -25.73
CA THR A 533 -41.79 11.10 -25.76
C THR A 533 -40.84 10.06 -26.37
N GLY A 534 -40.70 8.90 -25.72
CA GLY A 534 -39.72 7.87 -26.10
C GLY A 534 -38.47 7.81 -25.21
N CYS A 535 -38.53 8.40 -24.02
CA CYS A 535 -37.51 8.28 -22.99
C CYS A 535 -37.87 7.24 -21.92
N VAL A 536 -36.86 6.55 -21.39
CA VAL A 536 -36.96 5.80 -20.12
C VAL A 536 -36.65 6.74 -18.97
N ALA A 537 -37.55 6.82 -17.99
CA ALA A 537 -37.30 7.55 -16.76
C ALA A 537 -36.48 6.69 -15.77
N LEU A 538 -35.36 7.23 -15.32
CA LEU A 538 -34.45 6.67 -14.33
C LEU A 538 -34.50 7.54 -13.09
N THR A 539 -34.84 6.97 -11.95
CA THR A 539 -34.96 7.71 -10.70
C THR A 539 -33.62 7.75 -9.99
N ILE A 540 -33.06 8.95 -9.79
CA ILE A 540 -31.77 9.14 -9.09
C ILE A 540 -32.01 9.48 -7.61
N SER A 541 -33.00 10.33 -7.35
CA SER A 541 -33.49 10.67 -6.02
C SER A 541 -34.97 11.05 -6.09
N ASP A 542 -35.57 11.30 -4.93
CA ASP A 542 -36.92 11.86 -4.78
C ASP A 542 -37.12 13.18 -5.57
N LYS A 543 -36.05 13.92 -5.84
CA LYS A 543 -36.06 15.24 -6.47
C LYS A 543 -35.41 15.30 -7.85
N CYS A 544 -34.82 14.21 -8.34
CA CYS A 544 -34.08 14.18 -9.61
C CYS A 544 -34.35 12.90 -10.40
N GLN A 545 -34.82 13.07 -11.64
CA GLN A 545 -35.04 12.01 -12.61
C GLN A 545 -34.26 12.27 -13.88
N VAL A 546 -33.67 11.22 -14.45
CA VAL A 546 -32.96 11.24 -15.72
C VAL A 546 -33.75 10.46 -16.74
N HIS A 547 -34.04 11.08 -17.87
CA HIS A 547 -34.83 10.53 -18.96
C HIS A 547 -33.91 10.21 -20.13
N LEU A 548 -33.66 8.93 -20.38
CA LEU A 548 -32.78 8.44 -21.44
C LEU A 548 -33.57 8.23 -22.73
N PHE A 549 -33.24 8.94 -23.81
CA PHE A 549 -33.95 8.86 -25.08
C PHE A 549 -33.52 7.64 -25.88
N LEU A 550 -34.44 6.71 -26.13
CA LEU A 550 -34.18 5.43 -26.79
C LEU A 550 -34.97 5.22 -28.09
N LYS A 551 -35.91 6.12 -28.40
CA LYS A 551 -36.74 6.06 -29.61
C LYS A 551 -35.89 6.13 -30.88
N GLY A 552 -36.05 5.14 -31.76
CA GLY A 552 -35.30 5.02 -33.02
C GLY A 552 -33.89 4.42 -32.87
N ILE A 553 -33.42 4.20 -31.65
CA ILE A 553 -32.14 3.51 -31.36
C ILE A 553 -32.38 2.02 -31.11
N ILE A 554 -33.53 1.70 -30.52
CA ILE A 554 -33.93 0.36 -30.15
C ILE A 554 -35.22 0.00 -30.90
N ASP A 555 -35.31 -1.23 -31.36
CA ASP A 555 -36.55 -1.87 -31.82
C ASP A 555 -37.27 -2.45 -30.59
N PRO A 556 -38.39 -1.85 -30.13
CA PRO A 556 -39.02 -2.21 -28.87
C PRO A 556 -39.48 -3.67 -28.85
N GLU A 557 -40.07 -4.19 -29.93
CA GLU A 557 -40.54 -5.58 -29.97
C GLU A 557 -39.38 -6.58 -29.93
N LYS A 558 -38.33 -6.32 -30.72
CA LYS A 558 -37.16 -7.20 -30.76
C LYS A 558 -36.41 -7.21 -29.45
N GLU A 559 -36.29 -6.08 -28.78
CA GLU A 559 -35.60 -5.99 -27.49
C GLU A 559 -36.45 -6.55 -26.35
N TYR A 560 -37.77 -6.34 -26.38
CA TYR A 560 -38.69 -6.99 -25.45
C TYR A 560 -38.56 -8.52 -25.54
N GLY A 561 -38.51 -9.08 -26.74
CA GLY A 561 -38.31 -10.52 -26.94
C GLY A 561 -36.96 -11.05 -26.43
N LYS A 562 -35.88 -10.26 -26.45
CA LYS A 562 -34.59 -10.64 -25.85
C LYS A 562 -34.63 -10.58 -24.33
N LEU A 563 -35.19 -9.51 -23.78
CA LEU A 563 -35.36 -9.34 -22.34
C LEU A 563 -36.25 -10.45 -21.78
N GLU A 564 -37.31 -10.83 -22.49
CA GLU A 564 -38.20 -11.94 -22.07
C GLU A 564 -37.46 -13.28 -22.02
N LYS A 565 -36.61 -13.59 -23.00
CA LYS A 565 -35.73 -14.78 -22.94
C LYS A 565 -34.77 -14.75 -21.75
N LYS A 566 -34.20 -13.58 -21.46
CA LYS A 566 -33.32 -13.40 -20.29
C LYS A 566 -34.11 -13.53 -18.98
N ARG A 567 -35.33 -13.01 -18.92
CA ARG A 567 -36.28 -13.16 -17.80
C ARG A 567 -36.56 -14.63 -17.52
N GLU A 568 -36.85 -15.42 -18.55
CA GLU A 568 -37.09 -16.87 -18.41
C GLU A 568 -35.88 -17.62 -17.86
N SER A 569 -34.68 -17.28 -18.32
CA SER A 569 -33.42 -17.83 -17.81
C SER A 569 -33.20 -17.50 -16.32
N LEU A 570 -33.39 -16.22 -15.94
CA LEU A 570 -33.24 -15.75 -14.57
C LEU A 570 -34.31 -16.35 -13.63
N ILE A 571 -35.57 -16.45 -14.06
CA ILE A 571 -36.63 -17.15 -13.31
C ILE A 571 -36.24 -18.61 -13.09
N THR A 572 -35.73 -19.30 -14.11
CA THR A 572 -35.29 -20.70 -13.99
C THR A 572 -34.15 -20.84 -12.97
N ALA A 573 -33.19 -19.92 -13.00
CA ALA A 573 -32.08 -19.88 -12.04
C ALA A 573 -32.55 -19.59 -10.61
N CYS A 574 -33.44 -18.62 -10.40
CA CYS A 574 -34.06 -18.33 -9.11
C CYS A 574 -34.81 -19.55 -8.56
N THR A 575 -35.62 -20.20 -9.40
CA THR A 575 -36.40 -21.40 -9.01
C THR A 575 -35.49 -22.56 -8.63
N ALA A 576 -34.35 -22.72 -9.33
CA ALA A 576 -33.36 -23.74 -8.99
C ALA A 576 -32.69 -23.47 -7.63
N CYS A 577 -32.29 -22.23 -7.35
CA CYS A 577 -31.75 -21.83 -6.05
C CYS A 577 -32.79 -22.01 -4.92
N GLU A 578 -34.04 -21.58 -5.15
CA GLU A 578 -35.15 -21.75 -4.20
C GLU A 578 -35.41 -23.22 -3.88
N ARG A 579 -35.39 -24.13 -4.86
CA ARG A 579 -35.53 -25.57 -4.60
C ARG A 579 -34.44 -26.10 -3.68
N VAL A 580 -33.19 -25.66 -3.90
CA VAL A 580 -32.07 -26.09 -3.04
C VAL A 580 -32.24 -25.54 -1.62
N LEU A 581 -32.67 -24.28 -1.47
CA LEU A 581 -32.86 -23.63 -0.17
C LEU A 581 -34.09 -24.15 0.60
N SER A 582 -35.14 -24.60 -0.10
CA SER A 582 -36.41 -25.08 0.50
C SER A 582 -36.46 -26.58 0.74
N SER A 583 -35.52 -27.37 0.20
CA SER A 583 -35.50 -28.81 0.43
C SER A 583 -35.03 -29.13 1.85
N ALA A 584 -35.82 -29.90 2.59
CA ALA A 584 -35.48 -30.35 3.95
C ALA A 584 -34.19 -31.19 4.00
N ASP A 585 -33.85 -31.84 2.89
CA ASP A 585 -32.66 -32.70 2.73
C ASP A 585 -31.38 -31.86 2.59
N SER A 586 -31.47 -30.65 2.02
CA SER A 586 -30.35 -29.69 1.87
C SER A 586 -29.85 -29.17 3.20
N ALA A 587 -30.77 -28.83 4.12
CA ALA A 587 -30.47 -28.24 5.42
C ALA A 587 -29.76 -29.23 6.37
N GLN A 588 -29.93 -30.54 6.16
CA GLN A 588 -29.26 -31.58 6.94
C GLN A 588 -27.96 -32.09 6.31
N LYS A 589 -27.81 -32.03 4.97
CA LYS A 589 -26.66 -32.64 4.26
C LYS A 589 -25.59 -31.65 3.81
N LEU A 590 -25.90 -30.36 3.67
CA LEU A 590 -24.94 -29.38 3.12
C LEU A 590 -24.29 -28.53 4.23
N PRO A 591 -22.98 -28.25 4.13
CA PRO A 591 -22.31 -27.27 4.97
C PRO A 591 -22.96 -25.88 4.89
N GLN A 592 -22.92 -25.14 6.00
CA GLN A 592 -23.53 -23.80 6.12
C GLN A 592 -22.97 -22.79 5.09
N GLU A 593 -21.67 -22.84 4.80
CA GLU A 593 -21.04 -22.00 3.76
C GLU A 593 -21.65 -22.20 2.37
N ILE A 594 -22.03 -23.44 2.02
CA ILE A 594 -22.63 -23.73 0.71
C ILE A 594 -24.06 -23.17 0.66
N LEU A 595 -24.82 -23.30 1.74
CA LEU A 595 -26.17 -22.73 1.87
C LEU A 595 -26.15 -21.20 1.78
N GLU A 596 -25.20 -20.55 2.45
CA GLU A 596 -24.99 -19.11 2.36
C GLU A 596 -24.63 -18.66 0.93
N GLY A 597 -23.81 -19.44 0.22
CA GLY A 597 -23.52 -19.21 -1.20
C GLY A 597 -24.75 -19.29 -2.10
N TYR A 598 -25.63 -20.28 -1.91
CA TYR A 598 -26.91 -20.38 -2.65
C TYR A 598 -27.86 -19.22 -2.30
N HIS A 599 -27.90 -18.80 -1.03
CA HIS A 599 -28.71 -17.66 -0.60
C HIS A 599 -28.23 -16.35 -1.24
N GLN A 600 -26.92 -16.07 -1.22
CA GLN A 600 -26.35 -14.90 -1.88
C GLN A 600 -26.65 -14.90 -3.38
N LYS A 601 -26.47 -16.06 -4.03
CA LYS A 601 -26.79 -16.21 -5.46
C LYS A 601 -28.26 -15.97 -5.75
N TYR A 602 -29.18 -16.44 -4.91
CA TYR A 602 -30.61 -16.18 -5.07
C TYR A 602 -30.93 -14.69 -4.96
N VAL A 603 -30.42 -14.01 -3.92
CA VAL A 603 -30.65 -12.56 -3.71
C VAL A 603 -30.14 -11.76 -4.90
N GLN A 604 -28.94 -12.06 -5.39
CA GLN A 604 -28.37 -11.39 -6.57
C GLN A 604 -29.23 -11.63 -7.82
N THR A 605 -29.55 -12.89 -8.12
CA THR A 605 -30.33 -13.26 -9.31
C THR A 605 -31.74 -12.64 -9.28
N LYS A 606 -32.34 -12.53 -8.09
CA LYS A 606 -33.65 -11.90 -7.90
C LYS A 606 -33.61 -10.38 -8.11
N GLY A 607 -32.59 -9.71 -7.58
CA GLY A 607 -32.39 -8.29 -7.86
C GLY A 607 -32.21 -7.98 -9.35
N GLU A 608 -31.46 -8.82 -10.08
CA GLU A 608 -31.33 -8.72 -11.53
C GLU A 608 -32.67 -8.93 -12.26
N LEU A 609 -33.52 -9.83 -11.76
CA LEU A 609 -34.85 -10.08 -12.32
C LEU A 609 -35.78 -8.87 -12.12
N ASP A 610 -35.80 -8.28 -10.93
CA ASP A 610 -36.64 -7.13 -10.62
C ASP A 610 -36.27 -5.94 -11.50
N HIS A 611 -34.97 -5.65 -11.65
CA HIS A 611 -34.49 -4.61 -12.58
C HIS A 611 -34.88 -4.88 -14.04
N LEU A 612 -34.82 -6.13 -14.48
CA LEU A 612 -35.19 -6.49 -15.85
C LEU A 612 -36.70 -6.31 -16.10
N VAL A 613 -37.55 -6.59 -15.11
CA VAL A 613 -39.00 -6.35 -15.19
C VAL A 613 -39.30 -4.86 -15.32
N GLU A 614 -38.64 -4.00 -14.53
CA GLU A 614 -38.78 -2.54 -14.67
C GLU A 614 -38.38 -2.03 -16.06
N ALA A 615 -37.29 -2.55 -16.63
CA ALA A 615 -36.86 -2.22 -17.98
C ALA A 615 -37.90 -2.67 -19.05
N MET A 616 -38.51 -3.84 -18.89
CA MET A 616 -39.58 -4.33 -19.77
C MET A 616 -40.85 -3.47 -19.68
N GLU A 617 -41.21 -2.97 -18.50
CA GLU A 617 -42.31 -2.00 -18.34
C GLU A 617 -41.99 -0.65 -19.00
N GLY A 618 -40.72 -0.23 -18.95
CA GLY A 618 -40.23 0.96 -19.64
C GLY A 618 -40.43 0.90 -21.16
N LEU A 619 -40.18 -0.26 -21.78
CA LEU A 619 -40.38 -0.47 -23.22
C LEU A 619 -41.84 -0.38 -23.65
N LYS A 620 -42.78 -0.92 -22.86
CA LYS A 620 -44.22 -0.83 -23.13
C LYS A 620 -44.75 0.61 -23.14
N LYS A 621 -44.06 1.53 -22.46
CA LYS A 621 -44.41 2.96 -22.42
C LYS A 621 -43.80 3.77 -23.57
N MET A 622 -43.03 3.14 -24.47
CA MET A 622 -42.41 3.79 -25.63
C MET A 622 -43.21 3.66 -26.94
N GLU A 623 -44.17 2.74 -27.00
CA GLU A 623 -45.22 2.72 -28.02
C GLU A 623 -46.17 3.91 -27.84
#